data_AF-A0A498S4Q5-F1
#
_entry.id   AF-A0A498S4Q5-F1
#
_cell.length_a   1.000
_cell.length_b   1.000
_cell.length_c   1.000
_cell.angle_alpha   90.00
_cell.angle_beta   90.00
_cell.angle_gamma   90.00
#
_symmetry.space_group_name_H-M   'P 1'
#
loop_
_entity.id
_entity.type
_entity.pdbx_description
1 polymer ?
#
loop_
_entity_poly.entity_id
_entity_poly.type
_entity_poly.pdbx_seq_one_letter_code
_entity_poly.pdbx_strand_id
1 'polypeptide(L)'
;MTQVRAVYEFEAQPNSGELSISVNEILTVVREGIQGGWLEGRNAKGQHGLFPESYVVKINTSPALPEAVAIQHHNPPAFAVENSWDAPPTSAHYPRLPTSSNEQQLNDVAAPAVFVPASHDDDDFDDWTDDDEELSESVLNTADNPEMQTYISNNRITKGDAMVKQGTVRMKNINRFSNFVKSGMEDYVLLASRLTSKTEEHHEIILTTDGAEWIPVAQPYYCIVDKPKKESKLKGLKSFIAYSVKSSLSGIQVSRRYKHFDWLHERMSAKYILIPLPPLPEKQVAGRYEEDFIEHRKNILQIWVNKVCRHPVLSKSDVWIHFVTCTDEKKWKNGKRKAEKDEYVGGNFLYSVTVPNQPLDSSDVEQKVDNFTRSMRSFEESVHFMYNRVSETHKRLGGPYKTNWQKMGEACTGLCRSFDVNPSSKNEKVISALKETAKTLHWIGDEHEKLAKKSLDPLLDALYSYKGMLACIPDIVNVHKSAISKLRENEKLAIEGRVSSTDMEKVKEKVDSISYMMLAEITFQNHELGEDFKNMMATYLESQGEFYMNIGNHLNNLAQKFNVFGFMLQRYFISLSSSSSSSYPRHLRP
;
A
#
# COMPACT_ATOMS: atom_id res chain seq x y z
N MET A 1 1.33 -45.55 16.89
CA MET A 1 1.11 -44.52 17.93
C MET A 1 1.80 -43.26 17.46
N THR A 2 1.11 -42.12 17.47
CA THR A 2 1.70 -40.83 17.07
C THR A 2 2.75 -40.45 18.11
N GLN A 3 3.98 -40.22 17.68
CA GLN A 3 5.04 -39.67 18.53
C GLN A 3 5.21 -38.19 18.24
N VAL A 4 5.43 -37.41 19.30
CA VAL A 4 5.68 -35.98 19.22
C VAL A 4 6.95 -35.63 19.99
N ARG A 5 7.65 -34.59 19.58
CA ARG A 5 8.83 -34.05 20.27
C ARG A 5 8.49 -32.70 20.87
N ALA A 6 8.76 -32.52 22.15
CA ALA A 6 8.65 -31.23 22.81
C ALA A 6 9.66 -30.24 22.22
N VAL A 7 9.18 -29.07 21.81
CA VAL A 7 10.00 -27.94 21.31
C VAL A 7 10.09 -26.80 22.33
N TYR A 8 9.22 -26.82 23.34
CA TYR A 8 9.23 -25.89 24.47
C TYR A 8 9.12 -26.68 25.79
N GLU A 9 9.64 -26.10 26.87
CA GLU A 9 9.53 -26.67 28.22
C GLU A 9 8.20 -26.25 28.86
N PHE A 10 7.55 -27.18 29.57
CA PHE A 10 6.30 -26.93 30.27
C PHE A 10 6.34 -27.63 31.63
N GLU A 11 6.02 -26.89 32.69
CA GLU A 11 5.95 -27.41 34.05
C GLU A 11 4.49 -27.62 34.45
N ALA A 12 4.13 -28.86 34.79
CA ALA A 12 2.81 -29.22 35.29
C ALA A 12 2.56 -28.66 36.68
N GLN A 13 1.33 -28.21 36.93
CA GLN A 13 0.90 -27.83 38.27
C GLN A 13 0.70 -29.06 39.18
N PRO A 14 0.97 -28.97 40.49
CA PRO A 14 0.74 -30.09 41.40
C PRO A 14 -0.74 -30.50 41.42
N ASN A 15 -1.02 -31.79 41.23
CA ASN A 15 -2.38 -32.39 41.22
C ASN A 15 -3.32 -31.93 40.09
N SER A 16 -2.82 -31.33 39.00
CA SER A 16 -3.66 -30.88 37.86
C SER A 16 -3.94 -31.97 36.81
N GLY A 17 -3.24 -33.11 36.88
CA GLY A 17 -3.29 -34.13 35.82
C GLY A 17 -2.47 -33.76 34.57
N GLU A 18 -1.70 -32.68 34.64
CA GLU A 18 -0.76 -32.25 33.61
C GLU A 18 0.57 -33.00 33.72
N LEU A 19 1.31 -33.05 32.61
CA LEU A 19 2.61 -33.70 32.51
C LEU A 19 3.68 -32.65 32.20
N SER A 20 4.70 -32.53 33.06
CA SER A 20 5.86 -31.69 32.76
C SER A 20 6.67 -32.30 31.60
N ILE A 21 7.05 -31.46 30.64
CA ILE A 21 7.81 -31.86 29.46
C ILE A 21 9.02 -30.93 29.27
N SER A 22 10.19 -31.49 28.96
CA SER A 22 11.41 -30.71 28.68
C SER A 22 11.70 -30.67 27.17
N VAL A 23 12.40 -29.63 26.71
CA VAL A 23 12.76 -29.48 25.29
C VAL A 23 13.49 -30.73 24.78
N ASN A 24 13.09 -31.20 23.61
CA ASN A 24 13.52 -32.44 22.94
C ASN A 24 13.01 -33.75 23.55
N GLU A 25 12.16 -33.73 24.58
CA GLU A 25 11.53 -34.94 25.10
C GLU A 25 10.56 -35.55 24.08
N ILE A 26 10.62 -36.87 23.89
CA ILE A 26 9.72 -37.60 22.99
C ILE A 26 8.56 -38.17 23.80
N LEU A 27 7.35 -37.81 23.37
CA LEU A 27 6.09 -38.20 23.99
C LEU A 27 5.29 -39.06 23.03
N THR A 28 4.62 -40.07 23.57
CA THR A 28 3.65 -40.86 22.82
C THR A 28 2.27 -40.29 23.07
N VAL A 29 1.60 -39.82 22.02
CA VAL A 29 0.26 -39.25 22.12
C VAL A 29 -0.75 -40.38 22.29
N VAL A 30 -1.56 -40.26 23.34
CA VAL A 30 -2.63 -41.20 23.71
C VAL A 30 -3.99 -40.67 23.25
N ARG A 31 -4.22 -39.35 23.32
CA ARG A 31 -5.47 -38.71 22.88
C ARG A 31 -5.22 -37.33 22.26
N GLU A 32 -5.81 -37.09 21.09
CA GLU A 32 -5.81 -35.80 20.36
C GLU A 32 -7.19 -35.13 20.48
N GLY A 33 -7.28 -33.81 20.20
CA GLY A 33 -8.56 -33.09 20.09
C GLY A 33 -9.22 -32.64 21.41
N ILE A 34 -8.43 -32.44 22.47
CA ILE A 34 -8.94 -31.94 23.75
C ILE A 34 -9.19 -30.44 23.64
N GLN A 35 -10.35 -29.96 24.11
CA GLN A 35 -10.70 -28.54 24.07
C GLN A 35 -9.63 -27.69 24.78
N GLY A 36 -9.28 -26.56 24.15
CA GLY A 36 -8.28 -25.63 24.69
C GLY A 36 -6.83 -25.89 24.23
N GLY A 37 -6.61 -26.74 23.22
CA GLY A 37 -5.29 -26.93 22.61
C GLY A 37 -4.37 -27.86 23.41
N TRP A 38 -4.93 -28.89 24.03
CA TRP A 38 -4.21 -29.87 24.84
C TRP A 38 -4.10 -31.23 24.16
N LEU A 39 -3.01 -31.93 24.47
CA LEU A 39 -2.79 -33.34 24.13
C LEU A 39 -2.64 -34.15 25.41
N GLU A 40 -3.13 -35.38 25.39
CA GLU A 40 -2.86 -36.36 26.45
C GLU A 40 -1.84 -37.36 25.94
N GLY A 41 -0.78 -37.60 26.71
CA GLY A 41 0.26 -38.54 26.30
C GLY A 41 1.14 -39.04 27.43
N ARG A 42 2.13 -39.84 27.06
CA ARG A 42 3.04 -40.52 27.99
C ARG A 42 4.48 -40.26 27.61
N ASN A 43 5.33 -39.95 28.60
CA ASN A 43 6.76 -39.79 28.41
C ASN A 43 7.54 -41.11 28.54
N ALA A 44 8.84 -41.06 28.25
CA ALA A 44 9.74 -42.22 28.36
C ALA A 44 9.88 -42.76 29.79
N LYS A 45 9.64 -41.91 30.81
CA LYS A 45 9.61 -42.30 32.24
C LYS A 45 8.31 -43.02 32.62
N GLY A 46 7.38 -43.16 31.69
CA GLY A 46 6.09 -43.82 31.89
C GLY A 46 5.06 -42.96 32.61
N GLN A 47 5.33 -41.68 32.84
CA GLN A 47 4.39 -40.70 33.39
C GLN A 47 3.40 -40.27 32.32
N HIS A 48 2.16 -40.04 32.71
CA HIS A 48 1.04 -39.76 31.83
C HIS A 48 0.29 -38.52 32.30
N GLY A 49 -0.11 -37.67 31.36
CA GLY A 49 -0.87 -36.46 31.67
C GLY A 49 -1.03 -35.55 30.44
N LEU A 50 -1.60 -34.38 30.69
CA LEU A 50 -1.88 -33.37 29.68
C LEU A 50 -0.69 -32.44 29.43
N PHE A 51 -0.42 -32.12 28.17
CA PHE A 51 0.56 -31.10 27.78
C PHE A 51 0.05 -30.29 26.56
N PRO A 52 0.49 -29.04 26.37
CA PRO A 52 -0.03 -28.20 25.29
C PRO A 52 0.36 -28.71 23.89
N GLU A 53 -0.58 -28.69 22.95
CA GLU A 53 -0.34 -29.08 21.55
C GLU A 53 0.69 -28.19 20.88
N SER A 54 0.67 -26.89 21.18
CA SER A 54 1.63 -25.90 20.63
C SER A 54 3.06 -26.09 21.13
N TYR A 55 3.28 -26.97 22.11
CA TYR A 55 4.60 -27.21 22.71
C TYR A 55 5.33 -28.40 22.09
N VAL A 56 4.72 -29.08 21.12
CA VAL A 56 5.24 -30.32 20.53
C VAL A 56 5.11 -30.35 19.01
N VAL A 57 5.95 -31.14 18.33
CA VAL A 57 5.91 -31.38 16.87
C VAL A 57 5.85 -32.88 16.56
N LYS A 58 5.05 -33.31 15.58
CA LYS A 58 4.91 -34.73 15.20
C LYS A 58 6.21 -35.29 14.61
N ILE A 59 6.63 -36.49 15.04
CA ILE A 59 7.80 -37.21 14.53
C ILE A 59 7.32 -38.17 13.44
N ASN A 60 7.58 -37.85 12.17
CA ASN A 60 7.33 -38.76 11.05
C ASN A 60 8.48 -39.78 10.95
N THR A 61 8.20 -41.06 11.15
CA THR A 61 9.18 -42.15 10.94
C THR A 61 8.99 -42.78 9.56
N SER A 62 10.02 -42.72 8.71
CA SER A 62 10.20 -43.64 7.58
C SER A 62 11.68 -44.03 7.45
N PRO A 63 12.02 -45.26 7.00
CA PRO A 63 13.21 -45.96 7.48
C PRO A 63 14.46 -45.90 6.59
N ALA A 64 15.60 -46.01 7.29
CA ALA A 64 16.92 -46.59 6.94
C ALA A 64 17.95 -45.77 6.13
N LEU A 65 19.14 -45.68 6.73
CA LEU A 65 20.44 -45.13 6.28
C LEU A 65 21.22 -46.14 5.41
N PRO A 66 22.29 -45.70 4.72
CA PRO A 66 23.63 -46.05 5.23
C PRO A 66 24.69 -44.93 5.19
N GLU A 67 25.44 -44.89 6.31
CA GLU A 67 26.86 -44.58 6.59
C GLU A 67 27.66 -43.42 5.96
N ALA A 68 28.60 -42.97 6.80
CA ALA A 68 29.24 -41.66 6.85
C ALA A 68 30.57 -41.55 6.07
N VAL A 69 30.87 -40.33 5.58
CA VAL A 69 32.26 -39.86 5.40
C VAL A 69 32.38 -38.36 5.77
N ALA A 70 33.21 -38.12 6.78
CA ALA A 70 34.03 -36.95 7.12
C ALA A 70 33.53 -35.49 6.96
N ILE A 71 33.67 -34.75 8.06
CA ILE A 71 33.43 -33.32 8.25
C ILE A 71 34.41 -32.45 7.43
N GLN A 72 33.89 -31.49 6.66
CA GLN A 72 34.59 -30.24 6.35
C GLN A 72 33.63 -29.04 6.46
N HIS A 73 34.00 -28.09 7.33
CA HIS A 73 33.60 -26.68 7.46
C HIS A 73 32.13 -26.29 7.24
N HIS A 74 31.42 -26.04 8.34
CA HIS A 74 30.09 -25.40 8.33
C HIS A 74 30.18 -23.91 7.94
N ASN A 75 29.50 -23.56 6.85
CA ASN A 75 28.83 -22.25 6.70
C ASN A 75 27.53 -22.26 7.54
N PRO A 76 27.05 -21.10 8.05
CA PRO A 76 25.80 -21.02 8.81
C PRO A 76 24.58 -21.41 7.95
N PRO A 77 23.51 -21.98 8.56
CA PRO A 77 22.41 -22.59 7.82
C PRO A 77 21.56 -21.54 7.10
N ALA A 78 21.32 -21.78 5.82
CA ALA A 78 20.33 -21.10 5.02
C ALA A 78 18.93 -21.45 5.54
N PHE A 79 18.17 -20.43 5.90
CA PHE A 79 16.73 -20.46 6.10
C PHE A 79 16.09 -20.89 4.77
N ALA A 80 15.76 -22.17 4.64
CA ALA A 80 14.97 -22.66 3.52
C ALA A 80 13.53 -22.18 3.73
N VAL A 81 13.15 -21.12 3.02
CA VAL A 81 11.75 -20.76 2.81
C VAL A 81 11.23 -21.70 1.73
N GLU A 82 10.19 -22.47 2.04
CA GLU A 82 9.39 -23.14 0.99
C GLU A 82 8.76 -22.05 0.12
N ASN A 83 9.26 -21.89 -1.11
CA ASN A 83 8.67 -21.04 -2.13
C ASN A 83 7.39 -21.70 -2.67
N SER A 84 6.30 -21.58 -1.92
CA SER A 84 4.94 -21.95 -2.34
C SER A 84 4.09 -20.70 -2.61
N TRP A 85 4.68 -19.66 -3.16
CA TRP A 85 3.93 -18.58 -3.80
C TRP A 85 4.22 -18.71 -5.29
N ASP A 86 3.26 -19.27 -6.05
CA ASP A 86 3.38 -19.49 -7.49
C ASP A 86 3.87 -18.22 -8.20
N ALA A 87 5.10 -18.28 -8.73
CA ALA A 87 5.72 -17.20 -9.48
C ALA A 87 5.42 -17.37 -10.98
N PRO A 88 4.82 -16.38 -11.67
CA PRO A 88 4.93 -16.27 -13.12
C PRO A 88 6.34 -15.76 -13.49
N PRO A 89 6.77 -15.94 -14.76
CA PRO A 89 8.18 -15.89 -15.12
C PRO A 89 8.81 -14.51 -14.92
N THR A 90 10.02 -14.56 -14.33
CA THR A 90 11.03 -13.51 -14.25
C THR A 90 11.08 -12.64 -15.51
N SER A 91 10.35 -11.53 -15.51
CA SER A 91 10.48 -10.47 -16.52
C SER A 91 9.90 -9.14 -16.03
N ALA A 92 10.33 -8.70 -14.86
CA ALA A 92 10.29 -7.28 -14.49
C ALA A 92 11.46 -6.97 -13.54
N HIS A 93 12.66 -6.83 -14.10
CA HIS A 93 13.71 -6.09 -13.43
C HIS A 93 13.34 -4.60 -13.48
N TYR A 94 12.76 -4.11 -12.39
CA TYR A 94 12.57 -2.69 -12.15
C TYR A 94 13.92 -2.04 -11.86
N PRO A 95 14.30 -0.94 -12.54
CA PRO A 95 15.53 -0.24 -12.21
C PRO A 95 15.46 0.34 -10.80
N ARG A 96 16.41 -0.04 -9.93
CA ARG A 96 16.77 0.79 -8.76
C ARG A 96 17.26 2.15 -9.29
N LEU A 97 16.77 3.24 -8.69
CA LEU A 97 17.29 4.59 -8.92
C LEU A 97 18.84 4.58 -8.80
N PRO A 98 19.58 5.13 -9.76
CA PRO A 98 21.01 5.29 -9.61
C PRO A 98 21.30 6.24 -8.45
N THR A 99 21.95 5.74 -7.41
CA THR A 99 22.60 6.56 -6.39
C THR A 99 23.72 7.35 -7.08
N SER A 100 23.54 8.67 -7.15
CA SER A 100 24.53 9.60 -7.68
C SER A 100 25.82 9.53 -6.86
N SER A 101 26.83 8.88 -7.42
CA SER A 101 28.22 9.01 -6.98
C SER A 101 29.10 9.08 -8.22
N ASN A 102 29.56 10.31 -8.48
CA ASN A 102 30.69 10.75 -9.32
C ASN A 102 30.29 11.78 -10.36
N GLU A 103 30.49 13.04 -9.99
CA GLU A 103 30.81 14.11 -10.92
C GLU A 103 32.09 13.73 -11.68
N GLN A 104 32.00 13.66 -13.01
CA GLN A 104 33.14 13.85 -13.89
C GLN A 104 32.81 15.00 -14.83
N GLN A 105 33.56 16.09 -14.63
CA GLN A 105 33.60 17.26 -15.50
C GLN A 105 33.89 16.87 -16.95
N LEU A 106 33.10 17.40 -17.88
CA LEU A 106 33.49 17.53 -19.28
C LEU A 106 33.00 18.90 -19.79
N ASN A 107 33.99 19.69 -20.23
CA ASN A 107 33.88 21.07 -20.70
C ASN A 107 33.19 21.19 -22.07
N ASP A 108 32.56 22.36 -22.25
CA ASP A 108 32.38 23.18 -23.46
C ASP A 108 32.04 22.52 -24.80
N VAL A 109 30.85 22.86 -25.36
CA VAL A 109 30.71 23.40 -26.72
C VAL A 109 29.55 24.42 -26.79
N ALA A 110 29.84 25.51 -27.48
CA ALA A 110 29.12 26.78 -27.67
C ALA A 110 27.63 26.74 -28.10
N ALA A 111 26.92 27.79 -27.68
CA ALA A 111 25.64 28.23 -28.22
C ALA A 111 25.77 28.93 -29.58
N PRO A 112 24.69 28.96 -30.37
CA PRO A 112 24.25 30.18 -31.05
C PRO A 112 22.75 30.45 -30.76
N ALA A 113 22.34 31.63 -30.31
CA ALA A 113 22.18 32.94 -30.98
C ALA A 113 20.78 33.16 -31.61
N VAL A 114 19.93 33.83 -30.82
CA VAL A 114 18.95 34.91 -31.13
C VAL A 114 18.16 34.86 -32.46
N PHE A 115 16.83 34.85 -32.36
CA PHE A 115 15.98 35.67 -33.24
C PHE A 115 14.70 36.20 -32.56
N VAL A 116 14.28 37.37 -33.05
CA VAL A 116 13.43 38.46 -32.55
C VAL A 116 11.91 38.16 -32.64
N PRO A 117 11.03 38.82 -31.85
CA PRO A 117 9.64 38.40 -31.70
C PRO A 117 8.74 38.90 -32.84
N ALA A 118 7.73 38.10 -33.18
CA ALA A 118 6.58 38.55 -33.96
C ALA A 118 5.40 38.82 -33.03
N SER A 119 4.94 40.07 -33.07
CA SER A 119 3.68 40.57 -32.55
C SER A 119 2.49 39.71 -32.99
N HIS A 120 1.61 39.37 -32.06
CA HIS A 120 0.18 39.25 -32.29
C HIS A 120 -0.54 39.61 -30.99
N ASP A 121 -1.24 40.74 -31.06
CA ASP A 121 -2.34 41.10 -30.17
C ASP A 121 -3.52 40.15 -30.42
N ASP A 122 -4.41 40.15 -29.43
CA ASP A 122 -5.76 39.61 -29.41
C ASP A 122 -5.90 38.09 -29.29
N ASP A 123 -6.07 37.62 -28.05
CA ASP A 123 -7.33 37.00 -27.63
C ASP A 123 -7.36 36.87 -26.10
N ASP A 124 -7.79 37.98 -25.53
CA ASP A 124 -8.20 38.22 -24.15
C ASP A 124 -9.60 37.59 -23.94
N PHE A 125 -9.66 36.28 -23.68
CA PHE A 125 -10.87 35.62 -23.18
C PHE A 125 -10.54 34.21 -22.63
N ASP A 126 -10.23 34.12 -21.33
CA ASP A 126 -10.48 32.97 -20.43
C ASP A 126 -9.57 33.01 -19.17
N ASP A 127 -9.56 34.12 -18.41
CA ASP A 127 -8.89 34.21 -17.09
C ASP A 127 -9.88 34.29 -15.90
N TRP A 128 -11.15 33.93 -16.10
CA TRP A 128 -12.19 34.08 -15.07
C TRP A 128 -12.44 32.82 -14.21
N THR A 129 -11.43 31.98 -13.97
CA THR A 129 -11.58 30.85 -13.01
C THR A 129 -10.41 30.65 -12.06
N ASP A 130 -9.51 31.62 -11.85
CA ASP A 130 -8.29 31.37 -11.06
C ASP A 130 -8.15 32.24 -9.77
N ASP A 131 -9.19 32.96 -9.31
CA ASP A 131 -9.09 33.85 -8.12
C ASP A 131 -10.34 33.86 -7.17
N ASP A 132 -10.91 32.71 -6.80
CA ASP A 132 -11.95 32.66 -5.73
C ASP A 132 -11.75 31.50 -4.73
N GLU A 133 -10.53 31.25 -4.23
CA GLU A 133 -10.33 30.36 -3.05
C GLU A 133 -9.19 30.79 -2.09
N GLU A 134 -8.69 32.03 -2.17
CA GLU A 134 -7.81 32.58 -1.13
C GLU A 134 -8.41 33.88 -0.61
N LEU A 135 -9.39 33.82 0.30
CA LEU A 135 -9.70 34.84 1.31
C LEU A 135 -10.95 34.47 2.15
N SER A 136 -10.89 33.40 2.95
CA SER A 136 -11.70 33.32 4.18
C SER A 136 -11.21 32.24 5.12
N GLU A 137 -10.12 32.50 5.86
CA GLU A 137 -9.93 31.87 7.17
C GLU A 137 -8.87 32.63 7.96
N SER A 138 -9.28 33.74 8.56
CA SER A 138 -8.59 34.23 9.75
C SER A 138 -9.52 35.06 10.62
N VAL A 139 -9.53 34.67 11.89
CA VAL A 139 -10.05 35.38 13.07
C VAL A 139 -11.54 35.17 13.34
N LEU A 140 -11.82 34.33 14.34
CA LEU A 140 -12.60 34.75 15.52
C LEU A 140 -12.45 33.70 16.64
N ASN A 141 -11.62 34.02 17.61
CA ASN A 141 -11.73 33.51 18.98
C ASN A 141 -12.14 34.72 19.83
N THR A 142 -13.31 34.64 20.47
CA THR A 142 -13.63 34.93 21.90
C THR A 142 -15.06 35.44 22.09
N ALA A 143 -15.82 34.66 22.89
CA ALA A 143 -16.77 35.04 23.95
C ALA A 143 -18.05 35.86 23.67
N ASP A 144 -19.14 35.32 24.24
CA ASP A 144 -20.38 35.92 24.76
C ASP A 144 -21.38 36.63 23.82
N ASN A 145 -22.50 35.95 23.48
CA ASN A 145 -23.84 36.19 24.08
C ASN A 145 -24.92 35.25 23.44
N PRO A 146 -25.98 34.83 24.17
CA PRO A 146 -26.88 33.76 23.77
C PRO A 146 -28.22 34.27 23.21
N GLU A 147 -28.66 33.77 22.06
CA GLU A 147 -30.09 33.73 21.66
C GLU A 147 -30.28 33.02 20.31
N MET A 148 -30.36 31.68 20.31
CA MET A 148 -31.13 30.94 19.29
C MET A 148 -31.29 29.47 19.69
N GLN A 149 -32.24 29.20 20.58
CA GLN A 149 -32.83 27.87 20.77
C GLN A 149 -34.33 28.00 20.60
N THR A 150 -34.81 27.85 19.37
CA THR A 150 -36.16 27.34 19.08
C THR A 150 -36.20 27.00 17.59
N TYR A 151 -37.21 26.25 17.16
CA TYR A 151 -37.45 25.81 15.78
C TYR A 151 -36.87 24.45 15.36
N ILE A 152 -37.10 23.43 16.20
CA ILE A 152 -37.59 22.13 15.70
C ILE A 152 -38.86 21.81 16.48
N SER A 153 -40.02 22.02 15.86
CA SER A 153 -41.29 21.29 16.08
C SER A 153 -42.41 21.97 15.31
N ASN A 154 -42.91 21.35 14.24
CA ASN A 154 -44.32 20.92 14.17
C ASN A 154 -44.68 20.48 12.75
N ASN A 155 -45.13 19.23 12.66
CA ASN A 155 -45.79 18.64 11.50
C ASN A 155 -47.28 18.54 11.86
N ARG A 156 -48.20 19.05 11.02
CA ARG A 156 -49.64 18.74 11.14
C ARG A 156 -50.35 18.77 9.78
N ILE A 157 -51.23 17.77 9.64
CA ILE A 157 -52.06 17.34 8.52
C ILE A 157 -53.29 18.24 8.31
N THR A 158 -53.72 18.46 7.07
CA THR A 158 -55.15 18.66 6.71
C THR A 158 -55.47 18.13 5.30
N LYS A 159 -56.66 17.52 5.15
CA LYS A 159 -57.33 17.03 3.92
C LYS A 159 -58.24 18.12 3.31
N GLY A 160 -58.53 18.03 2.00
CA GLY A 160 -59.72 18.65 1.37
C GLY A 160 -59.69 18.66 -0.18
N ASP A 161 -60.71 18.07 -0.81
CA ASP A 161 -60.93 17.72 -2.23
C ASP A 161 -61.03 18.86 -3.27
N ALA A 162 -60.70 18.56 -4.56
CA ALA A 162 -61.63 18.60 -5.72
C ALA A 162 -60.96 18.30 -7.09
N MET A 163 -61.63 17.48 -7.90
CA MET A 163 -61.30 17.03 -9.28
C MET A 163 -61.29 18.15 -10.34
N VAL A 164 -60.46 18.01 -11.41
CA VAL A 164 -60.88 17.90 -12.84
C VAL A 164 -59.68 17.91 -13.82
N LYS A 165 -59.60 16.82 -14.61
CA LYS A 165 -59.14 16.59 -16.01
C LYS A 165 -57.69 16.85 -16.50
N GLN A 166 -57.12 15.72 -16.96
CA GLN A 166 -56.29 15.49 -18.15
C GLN A 166 -54.93 16.23 -18.31
N GLY A 167 -53.87 15.43 -18.18
CA GLY A 167 -52.52 15.75 -18.67
C GLY A 167 -51.52 14.72 -18.14
N THR A 168 -51.03 13.84 -19.01
CA THR A 168 -50.01 12.82 -18.69
C THR A 168 -48.72 13.49 -18.23
N VAL A 169 -48.48 13.54 -16.92
CA VAL A 169 -47.16 13.88 -16.35
C VAL A 169 -46.78 12.76 -15.40
N ARG A 170 -45.88 11.88 -15.84
CA ARG A 170 -45.17 10.92 -14.98
C ARG A 170 -44.36 11.75 -13.97
N MET A 171 -44.88 11.92 -12.76
CA MET A 171 -44.12 12.44 -11.62
C MET A 171 -42.98 11.46 -11.30
N LYS A 172 -41.76 11.83 -11.68
CA LYS A 172 -40.53 11.20 -11.18
C LYS A 172 -40.36 11.66 -9.73
N ASN A 173 -40.40 10.74 -8.77
CA ASN A 173 -39.87 10.99 -7.43
C ASN A 173 -38.34 11.01 -7.54
N ILE A 174 -37.78 12.20 -7.53
CA ILE A 174 -36.39 12.46 -7.90
C ILE A 174 -35.51 12.41 -6.63
N ASN A 175 -34.71 11.35 -6.50
CA ASN A 175 -33.42 11.42 -5.82
C ASN A 175 -32.41 12.12 -6.76
N ARG A 176 -32.61 13.42 -7.06
CA ARG A 176 -31.79 14.17 -8.06
C ARG A 176 -30.32 14.26 -7.69
N PHE A 177 -30.02 14.01 -6.42
CA PHE A 177 -28.76 14.35 -5.81
C PHE A 177 -27.86 13.13 -5.58
N SER A 178 -28.31 11.91 -5.88
CA SER A 178 -27.47 10.72 -5.73
C SER A 178 -26.38 10.66 -6.80
N ASN A 179 -25.22 10.10 -6.44
CA ASN A 179 -24.12 9.87 -7.39
C ASN A 179 -24.54 8.98 -8.56
N PHE A 180 -25.48 8.04 -8.33
CA PHE A 180 -26.08 7.21 -9.39
C PHE A 180 -26.78 8.04 -10.47
N VAL A 181 -27.55 9.06 -10.09
CA VAL A 181 -28.22 9.93 -11.08
C VAL A 181 -27.24 10.92 -11.69
N LYS A 182 -26.40 11.57 -10.87
CA LYS A 182 -25.42 12.58 -11.34
C LYS A 182 -24.40 12.01 -12.33
N SER A 183 -24.01 10.75 -12.16
CA SER A 183 -23.06 10.08 -13.05
C SER A 183 -23.69 9.60 -14.37
N GLY A 184 -25.01 9.74 -14.55
CA GLY A 184 -25.70 9.22 -15.74
C GLY A 184 -25.92 7.71 -15.74
N MET A 185 -25.67 7.03 -14.62
CA MET A 185 -25.90 5.58 -14.52
C MET A 185 -27.37 5.20 -14.66
N GLU A 186 -28.28 6.02 -14.13
CA GLU A 186 -29.72 5.81 -14.35
C GLU A 186 -30.08 5.90 -15.84
N ASP A 187 -29.53 6.88 -16.54
CA ASP A 187 -29.78 7.08 -17.97
C ASP A 187 -29.15 5.96 -18.83
N TYR A 188 -28.06 5.35 -18.37
CA TYR A 188 -27.49 4.14 -18.99
C TYR A 188 -28.42 2.94 -18.81
N VAL A 189 -28.83 2.66 -17.56
CA VAL A 189 -29.68 1.52 -17.22
C VAL A 189 -31.04 1.60 -17.92
N LEU A 190 -31.63 2.78 -17.99
CA LEU A 190 -32.95 3.01 -18.59
C LEU A 190 -32.90 3.32 -20.09
N LEU A 191 -31.74 3.19 -20.73
CA LEU A 191 -31.56 3.45 -22.18
C LEU A 191 -31.99 4.87 -22.59
N ALA A 192 -31.85 5.83 -21.69
CA ALA A 192 -32.19 7.24 -21.89
C ALA A 192 -31.00 8.09 -22.36
N SER A 193 -29.80 7.50 -22.38
CA SER A 193 -28.56 8.13 -22.82
C SER A 193 -28.62 8.54 -24.29
N ARG A 194 -28.22 9.77 -24.60
CA ARG A 194 -28.18 10.31 -25.97
C ARG A 194 -26.74 10.58 -26.38
N LEU A 195 -26.09 9.56 -26.93
CA LEU A 195 -24.74 9.67 -27.47
C LEU A 195 -24.79 10.07 -28.94
N THR A 196 -23.92 10.98 -29.36
CA THR A 196 -23.89 11.49 -30.74
C THR A 196 -22.74 10.91 -31.55
N SER A 197 -21.68 10.52 -30.86
CA SER A 197 -20.44 9.99 -31.44
C SER A 197 -20.32 8.47 -31.25
N LYS A 198 -19.33 7.84 -31.90
CA LYS A 198 -18.89 6.46 -31.59
C LYS A 198 -17.67 6.56 -30.68
N THR A 199 -17.55 5.64 -29.72
CA THR A 199 -16.40 5.59 -28.82
C THR A 199 -15.15 5.14 -29.56
N GLU A 200 -14.04 5.83 -29.34
CA GLU A 200 -12.70 5.45 -29.80
C GLU A 200 -12.04 4.47 -28.79
N GLU A 201 -12.50 4.49 -27.54
CA GLU A 201 -11.99 3.67 -26.42
C GLU A 201 -12.78 2.35 -26.33
N HIS A 202 -12.07 1.24 -26.14
CA HIS A 202 -12.69 -0.08 -26.03
C HIS A 202 -11.98 -0.94 -24.99
N HIS A 203 -12.78 -1.54 -24.11
CA HIS A 203 -12.33 -2.47 -23.06
C HIS A 203 -13.21 -3.72 -23.07
N GLU A 204 -12.68 -4.81 -22.55
CA GLU A 204 -13.36 -6.10 -22.56
C GLU A 204 -13.18 -6.81 -21.21
N ILE A 205 -14.26 -7.45 -20.78
CA ILE A 205 -14.33 -8.32 -19.61
C ILE A 205 -14.56 -9.74 -20.10
N ILE A 206 -13.76 -10.67 -19.59
CA ILE A 206 -13.83 -12.09 -19.91
C ILE A 206 -14.21 -12.90 -18.67
N LEU A 207 -14.71 -14.12 -18.90
CA LEU A 207 -14.92 -15.11 -17.84
C LEU A 207 -13.72 -16.06 -17.78
N THR A 208 -13.11 -16.14 -16.61
CA THR A 208 -12.03 -17.07 -16.26
C THR A 208 -12.55 -18.14 -15.31
N THR A 209 -11.65 -19.01 -14.84
CA THR A 209 -11.94 -19.96 -13.74
C THR A 209 -12.27 -19.27 -12.42
N ASP A 210 -11.73 -18.06 -12.22
CA ASP A 210 -11.80 -17.32 -10.96
C ASP A 210 -12.90 -16.26 -10.96
N GLY A 211 -13.47 -15.95 -12.13
CA GLY A 211 -14.68 -15.15 -12.27
C GLY A 211 -14.61 -14.21 -13.47
N ALA A 212 -15.30 -13.07 -13.36
CA ALA A 212 -15.16 -12.01 -14.35
C ALA A 212 -13.85 -11.26 -14.12
N GLU A 213 -13.13 -10.98 -15.20
CA GLU A 213 -11.84 -10.27 -15.16
C GLU A 213 -11.68 -9.32 -16.34
N TRP A 214 -11.00 -8.20 -16.12
CA TRP A 214 -10.54 -7.33 -17.19
C TRP A 214 -9.50 -8.06 -18.05
N ILE A 215 -9.55 -7.88 -19.39
CA ILE A 215 -8.45 -8.36 -20.23
C ILE A 215 -7.13 -7.68 -19.79
N PRO A 216 -6.08 -8.46 -19.45
CA PRO A 216 -4.81 -7.91 -19.02
C PRO A 216 -4.19 -6.93 -20.01
N VAL A 217 -3.31 -6.05 -19.52
CA VAL A 217 -2.53 -5.16 -20.38
C VAL A 217 -1.56 -6.00 -21.23
N ALA A 218 -1.80 -6.04 -22.55
CA ALA A 218 -0.99 -6.85 -23.47
C ALA A 218 0.50 -6.46 -23.48
N GLN A 219 0.79 -5.17 -23.32
CA GLN A 219 2.15 -4.63 -23.22
C GLN A 219 2.25 -3.75 -21.97
N PRO A 220 2.59 -4.33 -20.81
CA PRO A 220 2.79 -3.56 -19.58
C PRO A 220 3.87 -2.49 -19.78
N TYR A 221 3.64 -1.34 -19.17
CA TYR A 221 4.58 -0.22 -19.20
C TYR A 221 4.55 0.51 -17.87
N TYR A 222 5.50 1.42 -17.68
CA TYR A 222 5.57 2.22 -16.46
C TYR A 222 5.87 3.67 -16.79
N CYS A 223 5.59 4.54 -15.83
CA CYS A 223 5.93 5.95 -15.86
C CYS A 223 6.83 6.29 -14.67
N ILE A 224 7.82 7.14 -14.90
CA ILE A 224 8.69 7.68 -13.85
C ILE A 224 8.34 9.15 -13.62
N VAL A 225 8.08 9.53 -12.37
CA VAL A 225 7.92 10.90 -11.89
C VAL A 225 9.21 11.31 -11.18
N ASP A 226 9.92 12.28 -11.74
CA ASP A 226 11.24 12.67 -11.23
C ASP A 226 11.55 14.15 -11.51
N LYS A 227 12.77 14.60 -11.19
CA LYS A 227 13.35 15.90 -11.51
C LYS A 227 12.42 17.06 -11.19
N PRO A 228 12.02 17.23 -9.91
CA PRO A 228 11.22 18.37 -9.51
C PRO A 228 11.96 19.67 -9.86
N LYS A 229 11.28 20.56 -10.58
CA LYS A 229 11.86 21.82 -11.06
C LYS A 229 10.92 22.97 -10.74
N LYS A 230 11.47 24.06 -10.19
CA LYS A 230 10.75 25.32 -10.07
C LYS A 230 10.67 25.99 -11.43
N GLU A 231 9.45 26.15 -11.93
CA GLU A 231 9.12 26.85 -13.16
C GLU A 231 8.31 28.12 -12.85
N SER A 232 8.24 29.04 -13.81
CA SER A 232 7.47 30.28 -13.67
C SER A 232 6.62 30.58 -14.89
N LYS A 233 5.50 31.27 -14.66
CA LYS A 233 4.59 31.83 -15.67
C LYS A 233 4.46 33.33 -15.44
N LEU A 234 3.87 34.03 -16.42
CA LEU A 234 3.61 35.47 -16.35
C LEU A 234 4.87 36.28 -16.01
N LYS A 235 5.97 36.02 -16.72
CA LYS A 235 7.27 36.68 -16.51
C LYS A 235 7.79 36.62 -15.07
N GLY A 236 7.50 35.53 -14.36
CA GLY A 236 7.99 35.32 -12.99
C GLY A 236 6.97 35.59 -11.89
N LEU A 237 5.80 36.16 -12.22
CA LEU A 237 4.79 36.53 -11.22
C LEU A 237 4.15 35.32 -10.52
N LYS A 238 4.02 34.19 -11.23
CA LYS A 238 3.50 32.94 -10.66
C LYS A 238 4.54 31.82 -10.83
N SER A 239 5.08 31.28 -9.74
CA SER A 239 5.99 30.12 -9.77
C SER A 239 5.37 28.85 -9.20
N PHE A 240 5.75 27.69 -9.71
CA PHE A 240 5.25 26.38 -9.29
C PHE A 240 6.34 25.31 -9.44
N ILE A 241 6.14 24.16 -8.77
CA ILE A 241 6.95 22.97 -8.99
C ILE A 241 6.31 22.13 -10.10
N ALA A 242 7.11 21.79 -11.10
CA ALA A 242 6.79 20.86 -12.15
C ALA A 242 7.65 19.60 -12.00
N TYR A 243 7.09 18.46 -12.39
CA TYR A 243 7.72 17.16 -12.36
C TYR A 243 7.90 16.67 -13.79
N SER A 244 9.03 16.00 -14.03
CA SER A 244 9.26 15.24 -15.25
C SER A 244 8.48 13.93 -15.16
N VAL A 245 7.59 13.68 -16.11
CA VAL A 245 6.90 12.39 -16.29
C VAL A 245 7.45 11.73 -17.55
N LYS A 246 8.06 10.56 -17.42
CA LYS A 246 8.61 9.79 -18.55
C LYS A 246 7.94 8.43 -18.65
N SER A 247 7.31 8.15 -19.80
CA SER A 247 6.69 6.85 -20.08
C SER A 247 7.68 5.90 -20.76
N SER A 248 7.68 4.62 -20.37
CA SER A 248 8.45 3.58 -21.05
C SER A 248 7.87 3.19 -22.42
N LEU A 249 6.62 3.59 -22.74
CA LEU A 249 6.00 3.32 -24.05
C LEU A 249 6.68 4.10 -25.18
N SER A 250 6.92 5.39 -24.96
CA SER A 250 7.43 6.31 -25.98
C SER A 250 8.85 6.79 -25.69
N GLY A 251 9.34 6.62 -24.46
CA GLY A 251 10.57 7.24 -23.98
C GLY A 251 10.50 8.76 -23.86
N ILE A 252 9.35 9.38 -24.18
CA ILE A 252 9.14 10.82 -24.16
C ILE A 252 9.04 11.29 -22.71
N GLN A 253 9.69 12.42 -22.44
CA GLN A 253 9.63 13.11 -21.16
C GLN A 253 8.75 14.37 -21.30
N VAL A 254 7.75 14.52 -20.43
CA VAL A 254 6.87 15.70 -20.39
C VAL A 254 6.95 16.40 -19.04
N SER A 255 6.76 17.73 -19.02
CA SER A 255 6.69 18.52 -17.78
C SER A 255 5.24 18.66 -17.31
N ARG A 256 4.96 18.26 -16.06
CA ARG A 256 3.62 18.32 -15.45
C ARG A 256 3.70 18.85 -14.02
N ARG A 257 2.94 19.90 -13.71
CA ARG A 257 2.78 20.42 -12.35
C ARG A 257 1.63 19.73 -11.61
N TYR A 258 1.58 19.84 -10.29
CA TYR A 258 0.51 19.25 -9.47
C TYR A 258 -0.91 19.60 -9.99
N LYS A 259 -1.21 20.87 -10.33
CA LYS A 259 -2.52 21.25 -10.91
C LYS A 259 -2.89 20.47 -12.20
N HIS A 260 -1.92 19.95 -12.95
CA HIS A 260 -2.22 19.09 -14.11
C HIS A 260 -2.62 17.67 -13.69
N PHE A 261 -1.98 17.13 -12.63
CA PHE A 261 -2.39 15.85 -12.05
C PHE A 261 -3.77 15.95 -11.41
N ASP A 262 -4.03 17.03 -10.67
CA ASP A 262 -5.33 17.35 -10.04
C ASP A 262 -6.46 17.35 -11.09
N TRP A 263 -6.26 18.10 -12.18
CA TRP A 263 -7.19 18.11 -13.31
C TRP A 263 -7.40 16.71 -13.92
N LEU A 264 -6.32 15.97 -14.16
CA LEU A 264 -6.39 14.62 -14.75
C LEU A 264 -7.16 13.68 -13.83
N HIS A 265 -6.86 13.71 -12.53
CA HIS A 265 -7.55 12.93 -11.52
C HIS A 265 -9.05 13.21 -11.53
N GLU A 266 -9.47 14.49 -11.51
CA GLU A 266 -10.89 14.84 -11.63
C GLU A 266 -11.54 14.28 -12.90
N ARG A 267 -10.88 14.40 -14.07
CA ARG A 267 -11.41 13.86 -15.33
C ARG A 267 -11.58 12.34 -15.26
N MET A 268 -10.57 11.64 -14.74
CA MET A 268 -10.60 10.19 -14.62
C MET A 268 -11.63 9.73 -13.58
N SER A 269 -11.76 10.41 -12.44
CA SER A 269 -12.76 10.09 -11.40
C SER A 269 -14.19 10.26 -11.91
N ALA A 270 -14.45 11.30 -12.69
CA ALA A 270 -15.77 11.50 -13.30
C ALA A 270 -16.07 10.42 -14.36
N LYS A 271 -15.07 10.00 -15.13
CA LYS A 271 -15.23 9.03 -16.22
C LYS A 271 -15.39 7.59 -15.72
N TYR A 272 -14.50 7.15 -14.84
CA TYR A 272 -14.36 5.75 -14.41
C TYR A 272 -15.01 5.50 -13.04
N ILE A 273 -16.30 5.76 -12.92
CA ILE A 273 -17.02 5.83 -11.63
C ILE A 273 -17.07 4.52 -10.82
N LEU A 274 -16.81 3.37 -11.43
CA LEU A 274 -16.77 2.06 -10.74
C LEU A 274 -15.34 1.56 -10.52
N ILE A 275 -14.33 2.35 -10.89
CA ILE A 275 -12.92 2.03 -10.70
C ILE A 275 -12.37 2.96 -9.63
N PRO A 276 -11.89 2.46 -8.48
CA PRO A 276 -11.29 3.31 -7.45
C PRO A 276 -9.97 3.89 -7.94
N LEU A 277 -9.86 5.22 -7.91
CA LEU A 277 -8.60 5.90 -8.25
C LEU A 277 -7.76 6.15 -7.00
N PRO A 278 -6.43 5.99 -7.08
CA PRO A 278 -5.55 6.33 -5.98
C PRO A 278 -5.59 7.84 -5.70
N PRO A 279 -5.50 8.25 -4.41
CA PRO A 279 -5.52 9.66 -4.05
C PRO A 279 -4.26 10.36 -4.55
N LEU A 280 -4.40 11.65 -4.88
CA LEU A 280 -3.27 12.55 -5.04
C LEU A 280 -2.76 13.03 -3.68
N PRO A 281 -1.48 13.44 -3.56
CA PRO A 281 -0.97 14.03 -2.33
C PRO A 281 -1.69 15.33 -1.99
N GLU A 282 -1.67 15.71 -0.71
CA GLU A 282 -2.41 16.89 -0.22
C GLU A 282 -1.99 18.21 -0.89
N LYS A 283 -2.98 19.11 -1.01
CA LYS A 283 -2.76 20.48 -1.49
C LYS A 283 -2.12 21.27 -0.34
N GLN A 284 -0.90 21.75 -0.54
CA GLN A 284 -0.20 22.60 0.43
C GLN A 284 0.18 23.92 -0.23
N VAL A 285 -0.25 25.03 0.38
CA VAL A 285 0.02 26.40 -0.10
C VAL A 285 1.29 26.96 0.55
N ALA A 286 1.38 26.92 1.88
CA ALA A 286 2.58 27.27 2.64
C ALA A 286 3.63 26.16 2.55
N GLY A 287 4.94 26.49 2.56
CA GLY A 287 6.01 25.48 2.50
C GLY A 287 6.10 24.70 1.18
N ARG A 288 5.36 25.08 0.13
CA ARG A 288 5.31 24.34 -1.16
C ARG A 288 6.63 24.22 -1.93
N TYR A 289 7.68 24.88 -1.46
CA TYR A 289 9.03 24.85 -2.02
C TYR A 289 10.05 24.14 -1.10
N GLU A 290 9.60 23.60 0.03
CA GLU A 290 10.45 22.82 0.93
C GLU A 290 10.81 21.48 0.29
N GLU A 291 12.07 21.07 0.44
CA GLU A 291 12.61 19.88 -0.21
C GLU A 291 11.89 18.60 0.26
N ASP A 292 11.72 18.45 1.58
CA ASP A 292 11.01 17.30 2.16
C ASP A 292 9.57 17.19 1.62
N PHE A 293 8.88 18.32 1.45
CA PHE A 293 7.54 18.35 0.89
C PHE A 293 7.51 17.96 -0.60
N ILE A 294 8.45 18.51 -1.39
CA ILE A 294 8.57 18.21 -2.82
C ILE A 294 8.85 16.72 -3.04
N GLU A 295 9.73 16.15 -2.23
CA GLU A 295 10.13 14.74 -2.30
C GLU A 295 8.98 13.81 -1.91
N HIS A 296 8.32 14.07 -0.77
CA HIS A 296 7.15 13.29 -0.35
C HIS A 296 6.02 13.32 -1.40
N ARG A 297 5.72 14.52 -1.94
CA ARG A 297 4.76 14.67 -3.03
C ARG A 297 5.16 13.88 -4.28
N LYS A 298 6.44 13.92 -4.66
CA LYS A 298 6.97 13.16 -5.81
C LYS A 298 6.74 11.65 -5.61
N ASN A 299 6.98 11.14 -4.41
CA ASN A 299 6.81 9.71 -4.09
C ASN A 299 5.34 9.27 -4.20
N ILE A 300 4.41 10.04 -3.65
CA ILE A 300 2.97 9.73 -3.80
C ILE A 300 2.54 9.83 -5.27
N LEU A 301 3.01 10.85 -6.02
CA LEU A 301 2.75 10.93 -7.47
C LEU A 301 3.33 9.73 -8.24
N GLN A 302 4.49 9.21 -7.82
CA GLN A 302 5.08 8.01 -8.41
C GLN A 302 4.21 6.77 -8.17
N ILE A 303 3.69 6.59 -6.95
CA ILE A 303 2.74 5.51 -6.63
C ILE A 303 1.46 5.66 -7.47
N TRP A 304 0.94 6.88 -7.57
CA TRP A 304 -0.25 7.20 -8.35
C TRP A 304 -0.10 6.79 -9.82
N VAL A 305 0.98 7.22 -10.49
CA VAL A 305 1.20 6.86 -11.90
C VAL A 305 1.44 5.36 -12.08
N ASN A 306 2.09 4.68 -11.12
CA ASN A 306 2.30 3.24 -11.19
C ASN A 306 0.97 2.47 -11.18
N LYS A 307 0.04 2.88 -10.30
CA LYS A 307 -1.30 2.27 -10.24
C LYS A 307 -2.10 2.53 -11.51
N VAL A 308 -2.04 3.74 -12.06
CA VAL A 308 -2.68 4.05 -13.35
C VAL A 308 -2.10 3.20 -14.49
N CYS A 309 -0.77 3.02 -14.55
CA CYS A 309 -0.12 2.21 -15.59
C CYS A 309 -0.47 0.71 -15.48
N ARG A 310 -0.67 0.19 -14.27
CA ARG A 310 -1.01 -1.23 -14.05
C ARG A 310 -2.46 -1.55 -14.36
N HIS A 311 -3.37 -0.59 -14.20
CA HIS A 311 -4.79 -0.84 -14.38
C HIS A 311 -5.15 -1.06 -15.87
N PRO A 312 -5.82 -2.16 -16.25
CA PRO A 312 -6.12 -2.50 -17.65
C PRO A 312 -6.94 -1.46 -18.42
N VAL A 313 -7.87 -0.79 -17.73
CA VAL A 313 -8.68 0.31 -18.26
C VAL A 313 -7.94 1.65 -18.24
N LEU A 314 -7.50 2.12 -17.06
CA LEU A 314 -6.93 3.46 -16.89
C LEU A 314 -5.67 3.69 -17.74
N SER A 315 -4.82 2.67 -17.88
CA SER A 315 -3.58 2.74 -18.66
C SER A 315 -3.79 2.92 -20.15
N LYS A 316 -5.00 2.63 -20.68
CA LYS A 316 -5.36 2.80 -22.09
C LYS A 316 -6.20 4.05 -22.35
N SER A 317 -6.54 4.80 -21.29
CA SER A 317 -7.35 6.01 -21.39
C SER A 317 -6.69 7.07 -22.28
N ASP A 318 -7.44 7.62 -23.24
CA ASP A 318 -6.92 8.66 -24.14
C ASP A 318 -6.40 9.89 -23.39
N VAL A 319 -7.09 10.31 -22.33
CA VAL A 319 -6.67 11.48 -21.53
C VAL A 319 -5.37 11.21 -20.77
N TRP A 320 -5.17 9.97 -20.31
CA TRP A 320 -3.92 9.52 -19.69
C TRP A 320 -2.78 9.45 -20.72
N ILE A 321 -3.00 8.83 -21.88
CA ILE A 321 -2.00 8.75 -22.94
C ILE A 321 -1.60 10.16 -23.40
N HIS A 322 -2.56 11.05 -23.59
CA HIS A 322 -2.29 12.46 -23.89
C HIS A 322 -1.48 13.13 -22.77
N PHE A 323 -1.82 12.86 -21.50
CA PHE A 323 -1.09 13.38 -20.35
C PHE A 323 0.39 13.00 -20.36
N VAL A 324 0.74 11.75 -20.66
CA VAL A 324 2.13 11.27 -20.60
C VAL A 324 2.93 11.45 -21.89
N THR A 325 2.28 11.75 -23.03
CA THR A 325 2.96 11.86 -24.34
C THR A 325 3.00 13.27 -24.94
N CYS A 326 2.07 14.17 -24.58
CA CYS A 326 1.96 15.46 -25.24
C CYS A 326 3.05 16.45 -24.79
N THR A 327 3.96 16.81 -25.70
CA THR A 327 5.05 17.76 -25.49
C THR A 327 4.71 19.20 -25.92
N ASP A 328 3.74 19.37 -26.81
CA ASP A 328 3.35 20.67 -27.39
C ASP A 328 2.25 21.36 -26.57
N GLU A 329 2.43 22.65 -26.28
CA GLU A 329 1.51 23.42 -25.41
C GLU A 329 0.14 23.70 -26.06
N LYS A 330 0.10 23.91 -27.39
CA LYS A 330 -1.15 24.14 -28.11
C LYS A 330 -1.97 22.84 -28.20
N LYS A 331 -1.31 21.73 -28.53
CA LYS A 331 -1.92 20.39 -28.51
C LYS A 331 -2.39 20.00 -27.12
N TRP A 332 -1.66 20.37 -26.07
CA TRP A 332 -2.07 20.16 -24.68
C TRP A 332 -3.41 20.84 -24.37
N LYS A 333 -3.56 22.12 -24.71
CA LYS A 333 -4.83 22.85 -24.53
C LYS A 333 -5.98 22.20 -25.30
N ASN A 334 -5.74 21.75 -26.54
CA ASN A 334 -6.76 21.09 -27.35
C ASN A 334 -7.15 19.71 -26.78
N GLY A 335 -6.18 18.90 -26.36
CA GLY A 335 -6.45 17.60 -25.75
C GLY A 335 -7.16 17.72 -24.40
N LYS A 336 -6.79 18.72 -23.58
CA LYS A 336 -7.51 19.09 -22.36
C LYS A 336 -8.99 19.39 -22.65
N ARG A 337 -9.27 20.26 -23.63
CA ARG A 337 -10.64 20.60 -24.04
C ARG A 337 -11.39 19.41 -24.66
N LYS A 338 -10.70 18.50 -25.37
CA LYS A 338 -11.30 17.24 -25.88
C LYS A 338 -11.78 16.37 -24.72
N ALA A 339 -10.93 16.16 -23.71
CA ALA A 339 -11.25 15.36 -22.53
C ALA A 339 -12.37 15.98 -21.66
N GLU A 340 -12.44 17.32 -21.58
CA GLU A 340 -13.51 18.03 -20.86
C GLU A 340 -14.88 17.93 -21.55
N LYS A 341 -14.91 17.62 -22.85
CA LYS A 341 -16.13 17.46 -23.65
C LYS A 341 -16.47 16.00 -23.95
N ASP A 342 -15.81 15.05 -23.28
CA ASP A 342 -16.05 13.63 -23.49
C ASP A 342 -17.49 13.26 -23.10
N GLU A 343 -18.23 12.63 -24.02
CA GLU A 343 -19.60 12.16 -23.80
C GLU A 343 -19.61 10.82 -23.03
N TYR A 344 -18.51 10.06 -23.07
CA TYR A 344 -18.37 8.70 -22.50
C TYR A 344 -17.88 8.72 -21.05
N VAL A 345 -18.56 9.52 -20.23
CA VAL A 345 -18.27 9.74 -18.81
C VAL A 345 -19.34 9.08 -17.94
N GLY A 346 -18.96 8.52 -16.79
CA GLY A 346 -19.89 7.91 -15.84
C GLY A 346 -20.64 6.72 -16.44
N GLY A 347 -21.97 6.77 -16.45
CA GLY A 347 -22.79 5.71 -17.03
C GLY A 347 -22.55 5.49 -18.52
N ASN A 348 -22.20 6.55 -19.26
CA ASN A 348 -21.92 6.41 -20.69
C ASN A 348 -20.60 5.67 -20.97
N PHE A 349 -19.66 5.65 -20.01
CA PHE A 349 -18.42 4.89 -20.17
C PHE A 349 -18.69 3.39 -20.42
N LEU A 350 -19.78 2.83 -19.87
CA LEU A 350 -20.14 1.42 -20.07
C LEU A 350 -20.40 1.04 -21.53
N TYR A 351 -20.72 2.00 -22.42
CA TYR A 351 -20.80 1.73 -23.86
C TYR A 351 -19.43 1.47 -24.51
N SER A 352 -18.33 1.76 -23.80
CA SER A 352 -16.96 1.43 -24.19
C SER A 352 -16.49 0.08 -23.65
N VAL A 353 -17.35 -0.64 -22.91
CA VAL A 353 -17.01 -1.92 -22.27
C VAL A 353 -17.83 -3.03 -22.91
N THR A 354 -17.14 -4.04 -23.42
CA THR A 354 -17.75 -5.30 -23.86
C THR A 354 -17.74 -6.29 -22.71
N VAL A 355 -18.90 -6.87 -22.42
CA VAL A 355 -19.10 -7.84 -21.34
C VAL A 355 -19.56 -9.19 -21.90
N PRO A 356 -19.39 -10.29 -21.15
CA PRO A 356 -19.90 -11.60 -21.56
C PRO A 356 -21.43 -11.59 -21.74
N ASN A 357 -21.92 -12.30 -22.76
CA ASN A 357 -23.36 -12.42 -23.05
C ASN A 357 -24.11 -13.40 -22.14
N GLN A 358 -23.51 -13.84 -21.03
CA GLN A 358 -24.13 -14.77 -20.09
C GLN A 358 -24.94 -13.97 -19.05
N PRO A 359 -26.22 -14.29 -18.81
CA PRO A 359 -27.01 -13.58 -17.81
C PRO A 359 -26.48 -13.87 -16.41
N LEU A 360 -26.48 -12.85 -15.56
CA LEU A 360 -26.07 -12.97 -14.16
C LEU A 360 -27.28 -13.23 -13.27
N ASP A 361 -27.06 -14.01 -12.20
CA ASP A 361 -27.98 -14.09 -11.06
C ASP A 361 -27.70 -12.92 -10.10
N SER A 362 -28.68 -12.01 -9.99
CA SER A 362 -28.59 -10.84 -9.12
C SER A 362 -28.30 -11.21 -7.66
N SER A 363 -28.81 -12.35 -7.17
CA SER A 363 -28.59 -12.76 -5.78
C SER A 363 -27.13 -13.15 -5.52
N ASP A 364 -26.50 -13.89 -6.43
CA ASP A 364 -25.07 -14.26 -6.33
C ASP A 364 -24.17 -13.02 -6.43
N VAL A 365 -24.48 -12.12 -7.37
CA VAL A 365 -23.74 -10.86 -7.52
C VAL A 365 -23.84 -10.02 -6.24
N GLU A 366 -25.03 -9.82 -5.69
CA GLU A 366 -25.22 -9.07 -4.44
C GLU A 366 -24.44 -9.70 -3.28
N GLN A 367 -24.45 -11.03 -3.16
CA GLN A 367 -23.68 -11.73 -2.13
C GLN A 367 -22.17 -11.49 -2.28
N LYS A 368 -21.63 -11.54 -3.50
CA LYS A 368 -20.21 -11.26 -3.79
C LYS A 368 -19.85 -9.81 -3.46
N VAL A 369 -20.68 -8.85 -3.86
CA VAL A 369 -20.48 -7.42 -3.58
C VAL A 369 -20.56 -7.14 -2.08
N ASP A 370 -21.47 -7.77 -1.36
CA ASP A 370 -21.59 -7.62 0.10
C ASP A 370 -20.39 -8.25 0.85
N ASN A 371 -19.89 -9.40 0.39
CA ASN A 371 -18.66 -10.00 0.91
C ASN A 371 -17.47 -9.07 0.71
N PHE A 372 -17.30 -8.53 -0.50
CA PHE A 372 -16.26 -7.56 -0.82
C PHE A 372 -16.37 -6.30 0.06
N THR A 373 -17.58 -5.74 0.21
CA THR A 373 -17.81 -4.56 1.05
C THR A 373 -17.39 -4.79 2.50
N ARG A 374 -17.73 -5.95 3.08
CA ARG A 374 -17.30 -6.32 4.44
C ARG A 374 -15.77 -6.46 4.54
N SER A 375 -15.16 -7.11 3.56
CA SER A 375 -13.70 -7.29 3.50
C SER A 375 -12.98 -5.95 3.40
N MET A 376 -13.38 -5.07 2.49
CA MET A 376 -12.76 -3.76 2.29
C MET A 376 -12.91 -2.85 3.52
N ARG A 377 -14.04 -2.89 4.22
CA ARG A 377 -14.21 -2.14 5.48
C ARG A 377 -13.26 -2.64 6.57
N SER A 378 -13.17 -3.95 6.76
CA SER A 378 -12.21 -4.54 7.71
C SER A 378 -10.77 -4.18 7.35
N PHE A 379 -10.48 -4.12 6.04
CA PHE A 379 -9.16 -3.76 5.54
C PHE A 379 -8.85 -2.28 5.77
N GLU A 380 -9.80 -1.37 5.53
CA GLU A 380 -9.68 0.06 5.81
C GLU A 380 -9.33 0.33 7.28
N GLU A 381 -10.06 -0.30 8.21
CA GLU A 381 -9.80 -0.19 9.65
C GLU A 381 -8.37 -0.67 9.99
N SER A 382 -7.93 -1.77 9.38
CA SER A 382 -6.60 -2.35 9.59
C SER A 382 -5.48 -1.48 9.01
N VAL A 383 -5.66 -0.96 7.79
CA VAL A 383 -4.75 -0.02 7.13
C VAL A 383 -4.63 1.26 7.95
N HIS A 384 -5.74 1.80 8.45
CA HIS A 384 -5.74 2.98 9.29
C HIS A 384 -4.95 2.74 10.60
N PHE A 385 -5.18 1.60 11.26
CA PHE A 385 -4.42 1.23 12.45
C PHE A 385 -2.92 1.08 12.16
N MET A 386 -2.57 0.36 11.10
CA MET A 386 -1.18 0.18 10.65
C MET A 386 -0.51 1.52 10.37
N TYR A 387 -1.16 2.41 9.62
CA TYR A 387 -0.67 3.75 9.31
C TYR A 387 -0.34 4.54 10.59
N ASN A 388 -1.25 4.54 11.57
CA ASN A 388 -1.02 5.23 12.84
C ASN A 388 0.17 4.64 13.61
N ARG A 389 0.33 3.31 13.62
CA ARG A 389 1.47 2.63 14.27
C ARG A 389 2.80 2.92 13.59
N VAL A 390 2.83 2.90 12.26
CA VAL A 390 4.03 3.21 11.47
C VAL A 390 4.40 4.68 11.63
N SER A 391 3.43 5.59 11.59
CA SER A 391 3.64 7.04 11.75
C SER A 391 4.20 7.38 13.14
N GLU A 392 3.67 6.75 14.20
CA GLU A 392 4.20 6.89 15.55
C GLU A 392 5.64 6.36 15.66
N THR A 393 5.92 5.22 15.02
CA THR A 393 7.28 4.63 15.00
C THR A 393 8.26 5.55 14.26
N HIS A 394 7.85 6.11 13.13
CA HIS A 394 8.62 7.09 12.36
C HIS A 394 9.02 8.29 13.23
N LYS A 395 8.07 8.90 13.95
CA LYS A 395 8.35 10.01 14.87
C LYS A 395 9.31 9.62 16.00
N ARG A 396 9.18 8.42 16.56
CA ARG A 396 10.05 7.93 17.65
C ARG A 396 11.48 7.71 17.19
N LEU A 397 11.67 7.12 16.00
CA LEU A 397 12.99 6.88 15.41
C LEU A 397 13.73 8.19 15.11
N GLY A 398 13.05 9.13 14.45
CA GLY A 398 13.65 10.41 14.05
C GLY A 398 13.95 11.37 15.21
N GLY A 399 13.20 11.28 16.33
CA GLY A 399 13.36 12.20 17.46
C GLY A 399 13.91 11.53 18.73
N PRO A 400 13.03 10.96 19.58
CA PRO A 400 13.41 10.40 20.89
C PRO A 400 14.54 9.37 20.84
N TYR A 401 14.54 8.43 19.89
CA TYR A 401 15.56 7.36 19.84
C TYR A 401 16.92 7.93 19.43
N LYS A 402 16.96 8.74 18.37
CA LYS A 402 18.17 9.48 17.98
C LYS A 402 18.75 10.24 19.16
N THR A 403 17.93 11.04 19.83
CA THR A 403 18.35 11.87 20.98
C THR A 403 18.91 11.00 22.12
N ASN A 404 18.27 9.86 22.41
CA ASN A 404 18.72 8.98 23.49
C ASN A 404 20.10 8.37 23.21
N TRP A 405 20.32 7.87 21.99
CA TRP A 405 21.62 7.32 21.59
C TRP A 405 22.74 8.36 21.61
N GLN A 406 22.45 9.58 21.15
CA GLN A 406 23.40 10.70 21.20
C GLN A 406 23.76 11.07 22.63
N LYS A 407 22.78 11.17 23.55
CA LYS A 407 23.03 11.41 24.98
C LYS A 407 23.88 10.32 25.63
N MET A 408 23.72 9.06 25.21
CA MET A 408 24.58 7.98 25.69
C MET A 408 26.03 8.14 25.19
N GLY A 409 26.21 8.60 23.95
CA GLY A 409 27.53 8.98 23.42
C GLY A 409 28.17 10.16 24.16
N GLU A 410 27.37 11.18 24.51
CA GLU A 410 27.81 12.30 25.33
C GLU A 410 28.25 11.85 26.73
N ALA A 411 27.52 10.91 27.35
CA ALA A 411 27.91 10.32 28.64
C ALA A 411 29.27 9.61 28.55
N CYS A 412 29.53 8.82 27.49
CA CYS A 412 30.84 8.23 27.24
C CYS A 412 31.95 9.29 27.08
N THR A 413 31.64 10.39 26.40
CA THR A 413 32.57 11.52 26.27
C THR A 413 32.85 12.19 27.62
N GLY A 414 31.83 12.32 28.47
CA GLY A 414 31.97 12.79 29.85
C GLY A 414 32.92 11.91 30.67
N LEU A 415 32.79 10.58 30.56
CA LEU A 415 33.73 9.63 31.19
C LEU A 415 35.17 9.82 30.70
N CYS A 416 35.37 10.03 29.40
CA CYS A 416 36.70 10.32 28.85
C CYS A 416 37.33 11.56 29.48
N ARG A 417 36.55 12.65 29.61
CA ARG A 417 37.02 13.89 30.24
C ARG A 417 37.44 13.66 31.69
N SER A 418 36.73 12.82 32.43
CA SER A 418 37.11 12.47 33.81
C SER A 418 38.45 11.75 33.90
N PHE A 419 38.79 10.91 32.92
CA PHE A 419 40.13 10.31 32.84
C PHE A 419 41.22 11.34 32.49
N ASP A 420 40.89 12.35 31.67
CA ASP A 420 41.82 13.42 31.30
C ASP A 420 42.15 14.37 32.47
N VAL A 421 41.34 14.40 33.55
CA VAL A 421 41.65 15.16 34.78
C VAL A 421 42.91 14.66 35.48
N ASN A 422 43.18 13.36 35.42
CA ASN A 422 44.41 12.76 35.94
C ASN A 422 44.98 11.75 34.93
N PRO A 423 45.75 12.23 33.93
CA PRO A 423 46.24 11.40 32.85
C PRO A 423 47.10 10.25 33.34
N SER A 424 46.77 9.03 32.91
CA SER A 424 47.54 7.81 33.21
C SER A 424 47.67 6.98 31.95
N SER A 425 48.91 6.65 31.58
CA SER A 425 49.23 5.83 30.40
C SER A 425 48.59 4.44 30.44
N LYS A 426 48.25 3.94 31.64
CA LYS A 426 47.54 2.67 31.83
C LYS A 426 46.11 2.69 31.29
N ASN A 427 45.50 3.89 31.17
CA ASN A 427 44.10 4.05 30.78
C ASN A 427 43.93 4.43 29.30
N GLU A 428 45.00 4.69 28.56
CA GLU A 428 44.93 5.18 27.17
C GLU A 428 44.08 4.29 26.26
N LYS A 429 44.21 2.96 26.37
CA LYS A 429 43.41 2.01 25.57
C LYS A 429 41.92 2.11 25.87
N VAL A 430 41.56 2.24 27.15
CA VAL A 430 40.16 2.37 27.59
C VAL A 430 39.60 3.72 27.15
N ILE A 431 40.36 4.80 27.28
CA ILE A 431 39.97 6.14 26.83
C ILE A 431 39.74 6.14 25.31
N SER A 432 40.64 5.52 24.54
CA SER A 432 40.48 5.38 23.09
C SER A 432 39.23 4.59 22.73
N ALA A 433 39.00 3.46 23.39
CA ALA A 433 37.81 2.64 23.17
C ALA A 433 36.52 3.39 23.54
N LEU A 434 36.50 4.15 24.65
CA LEU A 434 35.36 4.99 25.05
C LEU A 434 35.08 6.12 24.06
N LYS A 435 36.12 6.77 23.52
CA LYS A 435 35.99 7.79 22.46
C LYS A 435 35.35 7.21 21.19
N GLU A 436 35.73 6.00 20.82
CA GLU A 436 35.15 5.31 19.66
C GLU A 436 33.71 4.86 19.94
N THR A 437 33.42 4.35 21.14
CA THR A 437 32.06 4.05 21.59
C THR A 437 31.18 5.29 21.47
N ALA A 438 31.61 6.44 21.99
CA ALA A 438 30.85 7.68 21.89
C ALA A 438 30.46 8.00 20.43
N LYS A 439 31.44 7.94 19.52
CA LYS A 439 31.20 8.19 18.08
C LYS A 439 30.18 7.21 17.48
N THR A 440 30.32 5.91 17.75
CA THR A 440 29.39 4.90 17.25
C THR A 440 27.99 5.07 17.82
N LEU A 441 27.84 5.45 19.08
CA LEU A 441 26.52 5.72 19.68
C LEU A 441 25.84 6.93 19.04
N HIS A 442 26.57 8.01 18.77
CA HIS A 442 26.05 9.13 17.99
C HIS A 442 25.62 8.68 16.58
N TRP A 443 26.48 7.92 15.90
CA TRP A 443 26.18 7.37 14.58
C TRP A 443 24.92 6.48 14.59
N ILE A 444 24.77 5.58 15.58
CA ILE A 444 23.55 4.77 15.73
C ILE A 444 22.31 5.65 15.80
N GLY A 445 22.36 6.76 16.54
CA GLY A 445 21.26 7.72 16.61
C GLY A 445 20.89 8.29 15.23
N ASP A 446 21.89 8.69 14.45
CA ASP A 446 21.69 9.22 13.09
C ASP A 446 21.16 8.14 12.13
N GLU A 447 21.60 6.88 12.27
CA GLU A 447 21.09 5.77 11.46
C GLU A 447 19.61 5.47 11.73
N HIS A 448 19.11 5.65 12.97
CA HIS A 448 17.68 5.48 13.26
C HIS A 448 16.82 6.51 12.50
N GLU A 449 17.26 7.77 12.43
CA GLU A 449 16.58 8.81 11.65
C GLU A 449 16.63 8.51 10.15
N LYS A 450 17.79 8.05 9.64
CA LYS A 450 17.91 7.62 8.24
C LYS A 450 17.02 6.42 7.93
N LEU A 451 16.90 5.46 8.84
CA LEU A 451 16.00 4.30 8.68
C LEU A 451 14.55 4.75 8.58
N ALA A 452 14.13 5.70 9.42
CA ALA A 452 12.78 6.24 9.40
C ALA A 452 12.43 6.74 8.00
N LYS A 453 13.29 7.59 7.41
CA LYS A 453 13.12 8.09 6.05
C LYS A 453 13.20 7.01 4.97
N LYS A 454 14.18 6.11 5.05
CA LYS A 454 14.44 5.09 4.01
C LYS A 454 13.38 4.00 3.96
N SER A 455 12.85 3.58 5.11
CA SER A 455 12.03 2.37 5.24
C SER A 455 10.58 2.66 5.61
N LEU A 456 10.33 3.65 6.47
CA LEU A 456 8.96 3.93 6.94
C LEU A 456 8.23 4.92 6.04
N ASP A 457 8.90 5.88 5.41
CA ASP A 457 8.23 6.80 4.48
C ASP A 457 7.60 6.06 3.29
N PRO A 458 8.30 5.14 2.58
CA PRO A 458 7.66 4.38 1.50
C PRO A 458 6.48 3.53 1.98
N LEU A 459 6.55 2.98 3.20
CA LEU A 459 5.46 2.22 3.81
C LEU A 459 4.26 3.12 4.12
N LEU A 460 4.50 4.32 4.66
CA LEU A 460 3.45 5.32 4.92
C LEU A 460 2.80 5.79 3.63
N ASP A 461 3.57 6.08 2.58
CA ASP A 461 3.08 6.52 1.28
C ASP A 461 2.20 5.43 0.62
N ALA A 462 2.60 4.17 0.72
CA ALA A 462 1.81 3.04 0.23
C ALA A 462 0.50 2.87 1.02
N LEU A 463 0.55 2.92 2.35
CA LEU A 463 -0.64 2.87 3.21
C LEU A 463 -1.58 4.05 2.97
N TYR A 464 -1.05 5.25 2.72
CA TYR A 464 -1.81 6.43 2.32
C TYR A 464 -2.57 6.20 1.01
N SER A 465 -1.90 5.63 0.01
CA SER A 465 -2.55 5.29 -1.27
C SER A 465 -3.73 4.34 -1.07
N TYR A 466 -3.60 3.32 -0.22
CA TYR A 466 -4.69 2.40 0.08
C TYR A 466 -5.82 3.06 0.86
N LYS A 467 -5.51 3.90 1.85
CA LYS A 467 -6.52 4.66 2.60
C LYS A 467 -7.44 5.44 1.66
N GLY A 468 -6.88 6.13 0.65
CA GLY A 468 -7.70 6.89 -0.30
C GLY A 468 -8.50 6.01 -1.26
N MET A 469 -7.93 4.93 -1.79
CA MET A 469 -8.67 4.02 -2.68
C MET A 469 -9.84 3.34 -1.94
N LEU A 470 -9.63 2.91 -0.69
CA LEU A 470 -10.66 2.28 0.13
C LEU A 470 -11.81 3.23 0.44
N ALA A 471 -11.52 4.52 0.64
CA ALA A 471 -12.53 5.55 0.85
C ALA A 471 -13.49 5.73 -0.35
N CYS A 472 -13.11 5.32 -1.56
CA CYS A 472 -13.98 5.35 -2.75
C CYS A 472 -14.95 4.16 -2.83
N ILE A 473 -14.66 3.04 -2.14
CA ILE A 473 -15.42 1.79 -2.27
C ILE A 473 -16.90 1.94 -1.89
N PRO A 474 -17.28 2.63 -0.79
CA PRO A 474 -18.69 2.78 -0.43
C PRO A 474 -19.54 3.43 -1.53
N ASP A 475 -19.01 4.45 -2.22
CA ASP A 475 -19.72 5.14 -3.30
C ASP A 475 -19.88 4.25 -4.54
N ILE A 476 -18.82 3.52 -4.91
CA ILE A 476 -18.82 2.53 -6.01
C ILE A 476 -19.89 1.46 -5.75
N VAL A 477 -19.89 0.87 -4.55
CA VAL A 477 -20.87 -0.15 -4.15
C VAL A 477 -22.29 0.42 -4.15
N ASN A 478 -22.48 1.66 -3.70
CA ASN A 478 -23.80 2.29 -3.71
C ASN A 478 -24.34 2.51 -5.13
N VAL A 479 -23.48 2.85 -6.10
CA VAL A 479 -23.86 2.94 -7.51
C VAL A 479 -24.33 1.58 -8.04
N HIS A 480 -23.59 0.49 -7.75
CA HIS A 480 -23.99 -0.87 -8.14
C HIS A 480 -25.32 -1.29 -7.50
N LYS A 481 -25.48 -1.10 -6.18
CA LYS A 481 -26.72 -1.39 -5.45
C LYS A 481 -27.92 -0.61 -5.99
N SER A 482 -27.72 0.64 -6.40
CA SER A 482 -28.75 1.46 -7.03
C SER A 482 -29.19 0.90 -8.40
N ALA A 483 -28.24 0.37 -9.19
CA ALA A 483 -28.56 -0.30 -10.46
C ALA A 483 -29.41 -1.56 -10.25
N ILE A 484 -29.06 -2.40 -9.27
CA ILE A 484 -29.85 -3.59 -8.90
C ILE A 484 -31.24 -3.20 -8.39
N SER A 485 -31.33 -2.15 -7.58
CA SER A 485 -32.64 -1.62 -7.14
C SER A 485 -33.50 -1.17 -8.32
N LYS A 486 -32.89 -0.58 -9.36
CA LYS A 486 -33.59 -0.14 -10.57
C LYS A 486 -34.07 -1.33 -11.42
N LEU A 487 -33.33 -2.43 -11.45
CA LEU A 487 -33.76 -3.68 -12.09
C LEU A 487 -35.04 -4.20 -11.43
N ARG A 488 -35.04 -4.35 -10.10
CA ARG A 488 -36.20 -4.82 -9.33
C ARG A 488 -37.44 -3.94 -9.51
N GLU A 489 -37.25 -2.62 -9.58
CA GLU A 489 -38.32 -1.68 -9.88
C GLU A 489 -38.93 -1.94 -11.28
N ASN A 490 -38.08 -2.16 -12.29
CA ASN A 490 -38.54 -2.46 -13.65
C ASN A 490 -39.21 -3.83 -13.77
N GLU A 491 -38.70 -4.86 -13.07
CA GLU A 491 -39.33 -6.18 -12.98
C GLU A 491 -40.75 -6.07 -12.43
N LYS A 492 -40.94 -5.30 -11.35
CA LYS A 492 -42.27 -5.04 -10.79
C LYS A 492 -43.19 -4.34 -11.79
N LEU A 493 -42.69 -3.31 -12.49
CA LEU A 493 -43.47 -2.59 -13.51
C LEU A 493 -43.83 -3.48 -14.70
N ALA A 494 -42.99 -4.45 -15.05
CA ALA A 494 -43.28 -5.44 -16.08
C ALA A 494 -44.40 -6.39 -15.65
N ILE A 495 -44.40 -6.85 -14.39
CA ILE A 495 -45.50 -7.65 -13.80
C ILE A 495 -46.82 -6.86 -13.80
N GLU A 496 -46.77 -5.55 -13.55
CA GLU A 496 -47.92 -4.64 -13.64
C GLU A 496 -48.37 -4.33 -15.08
N GLY A 497 -47.67 -4.86 -16.10
CA GLY A 497 -47.96 -4.62 -17.52
C GLY A 497 -47.60 -3.21 -18.01
N ARG A 498 -46.78 -2.47 -17.27
CA ARG A 498 -46.39 -1.07 -17.57
C ARG A 498 -45.09 -0.95 -18.34
N VAL A 499 -44.32 -2.03 -18.43
CA VAL A 499 -43.06 -2.18 -19.18
C VAL A 499 -43.15 -3.48 -19.98
N SER A 500 -42.67 -3.47 -21.23
CA SER A 500 -42.67 -4.68 -22.07
C SER A 500 -41.59 -5.68 -21.63
N SER A 501 -41.79 -6.98 -21.89
CA SER A 501 -40.75 -8.00 -21.60
C SER A 501 -39.42 -7.68 -22.29
N THR A 502 -39.49 -7.21 -23.55
CA THR A 502 -38.31 -6.84 -24.34
C THR A 502 -37.56 -5.64 -23.77
N ASP A 503 -38.26 -4.64 -23.23
CA ASP A 503 -37.58 -3.49 -22.60
C ASP A 503 -36.98 -3.89 -21.25
N MET A 504 -37.62 -4.79 -20.50
CA MET A 504 -37.10 -5.34 -19.25
C MET A 504 -35.81 -6.13 -19.50
N GLU A 505 -35.77 -7.00 -20.52
CA GLU A 505 -34.55 -7.74 -20.90
C GLU A 505 -33.38 -6.80 -21.20
N LYS A 506 -33.60 -5.71 -21.95
CA LYS A 506 -32.55 -4.72 -22.21
C LYS A 506 -32.09 -4.00 -20.95
N VAL A 507 -33.00 -3.65 -20.03
CA VAL A 507 -32.63 -3.07 -18.73
C VAL A 507 -31.77 -4.08 -17.94
N LYS A 508 -32.13 -5.36 -17.95
CA LYS A 508 -31.35 -6.42 -17.32
C LYS A 508 -29.95 -6.52 -17.94
N GLU A 509 -29.82 -6.54 -19.26
CA GLU A 509 -28.50 -6.55 -19.93
C GLU A 509 -27.61 -5.36 -19.50
N LYS A 510 -28.20 -4.16 -19.32
CA LYS A 510 -27.47 -2.99 -18.85
C LYS A 510 -27.01 -3.15 -17.40
N VAL A 511 -27.86 -3.69 -16.52
CA VAL A 511 -27.50 -3.96 -15.12
C VAL A 511 -26.48 -5.10 -15.00
N ASP A 512 -26.58 -6.12 -15.86
CA ASP A 512 -25.59 -7.20 -15.95
C ASP A 512 -24.23 -6.63 -16.40
N SER A 513 -24.19 -5.66 -17.32
CA SER A 513 -22.94 -4.97 -17.71
C SER A 513 -22.26 -4.26 -16.53
N ILE A 514 -23.05 -3.54 -15.72
CA ILE A 514 -22.57 -2.88 -14.49
C ILE A 514 -22.04 -3.93 -13.50
N SER A 515 -22.74 -5.06 -13.38
CA SER A 515 -22.38 -6.15 -12.48
C SER A 515 -21.10 -6.87 -12.91
N TYR A 516 -20.93 -7.13 -14.21
CA TYR A 516 -19.67 -7.67 -14.74
C TYR A 516 -18.49 -6.74 -14.45
N MET A 517 -18.67 -5.43 -14.64
CA MET A 517 -17.63 -4.46 -14.34
C MET A 517 -17.28 -4.42 -12.85
N MET A 518 -18.29 -4.47 -11.97
CA MET A 518 -18.07 -4.55 -10.52
C MET A 518 -17.31 -5.83 -10.14
N LEU A 519 -17.68 -6.98 -10.72
CA LEU A 519 -17.01 -8.26 -10.45
C LEU A 519 -15.56 -8.26 -10.94
N ALA A 520 -15.31 -7.76 -12.16
CA ALA A 520 -13.96 -7.62 -12.71
C ALA A 520 -13.09 -6.70 -11.84
N GLU A 521 -13.66 -5.61 -11.33
CA GLU A 521 -12.96 -4.71 -10.43
C GLU A 521 -12.66 -5.35 -9.07
N ILE A 522 -13.59 -6.10 -8.49
CA ILE A 522 -13.35 -6.86 -7.25
C ILE A 522 -12.15 -7.80 -7.43
N THR A 523 -12.12 -8.55 -8.54
CA THR A 523 -11.01 -9.47 -8.84
C THR A 523 -9.69 -8.72 -8.97
N PHE A 524 -9.67 -7.62 -9.73
CA PHE A 524 -8.49 -6.78 -9.92
C PHE A 524 -7.97 -6.20 -8.60
N GLN A 525 -8.85 -5.62 -7.77
CA GLN A 525 -8.46 -5.01 -6.50
C GLN A 525 -7.92 -6.04 -5.51
N ASN A 526 -8.51 -7.24 -5.44
CA ASN A 526 -8.01 -8.31 -4.57
C ASN A 526 -6.60 -8.75 -4.99
N HIS A 527 -6.35 -8.90 -6.29
CA HIS A 527 -5.03 -9.24 -6.82
C HIS A 527 -3.99 -8.14 -6.52
N GLU A 528 -4.31 -6.88 -6.84
CA GLU A 528 -3.43 -5.74 -6.63
C GLU A 528 -3.09 -5.52 -5.15
N LEU A 529 -4.08 -5.69 -4.27
CA LEU A 529 -3.89 -5.59 -2.82
C LEU A 529 -2.89 -6.65 -2.33
N GLY A 530 -3.05 -7.90 -2.75
CA GLY A 530 -2.13 -8.98 -2.40
C GLY A 530 -0.70 -8.70 -2.87
N GLU A 531 -0.55 -8.30 -4.14
CA GLU A 531 0.76 -8.05 -4.74
C GLU A 531 1.48 -6.86 -4.12
N ASP A 532 0.77 -5.75 -3.91
CA ASP A 532 1.35 -4.56 -3.29
C ASP A 532 1.77 -4.83 -1.85
N PHE A 533 0.94 -5.49 -1.04
CA PHE A 533 1.29 -5.79 0.36
C PHE A 533 2.45 -6.77 0.48
N LYS A 534 2.51 -7.77 -0.41
CA LYS A 534 3.65 -8.68 -0.50
C LYS A 534 4.95 -7.90 -0.72
N ASN A 535 5.00 -7.06 -1.75
CA ASN A 535 6.20 -6.32 -2.13
C ASN A 535 6.58 -5.24 -1.10
N MET A 536 5.58 -4.52 -0.57
CA MET A 536 5.73 -3.50 0.45
C MET A 536 6.31 -4.09 1.75
N MET A 537 5.73 -5.20 2.23
CA MET A 537 6.19 -5.83 3.48
C MET A 537 7.55 -6.50 3.33
N ALA A 538 7.83 -7.13 2.18
CA ALA A 538 9.16 -7.68 1.90
C ALA A 538 10.23 -6.59 1.95
N THR A 539 10.03 -5.49 1.22
CA THR A 539 10.98 -4.36 1.17
C THR A 539 11.19 -3.74 2.56
N TYR A 540 10.11 -3.56 3.32
CA TYR A 540 10.18 -3.06 4.69
C TYR A 540 11.02 -3.98 5.58
N LEU A 541 10.69 -5.27 5.64
CA LEU A 541 11.36 -6.24 6.53
C LEU A 541 12.82 -6.47 6.15
N GLU A 542 13.15 -6.51 4.86
CA GLU A 542 14.54 -6.56 4.39
C GLU A 542 15.34 -5.36 4.89
N SER A 543 14.80 -4.15 4.73
CA SER A 543 15.46 -2.93 5.21
C SER A 543 15.61 -2.91 6.73
N GLN A 544 14.66 -3.46 7.49
CA GLN A 544 14.78 -3.59 8.95
C GLN A 544 15.88 -4.60 9.33
N GLY A 545 15.92 -5.75 8.65
CA GLY A 545 16.93 -6.79 8.87
C GLY A 545 18.35 -6.29 8.62
N GLU A 546 18.57 -5.62 7.48
CA GLU A 546 19.85 -4.99 7.13
C GLU A 546 20.30 -3.98 8.20
N PHE A 547 19.37 -3.15 8.69
CA PHE A 547 19.65 -2.12 9.69
C PHE A 547 20.13 -2.70 11.01
N TYR A 548 19.39 -3.65 11.59
CA TYR A 548 19.75 -4.23 12.89
C TYR A 548 21.04 -5.05 12.82
N MET A 549 21.27 -5.75 11.69
CA MET A 549 22.52 -6.46 11.47
C MET A 549 23.71 -5.49 11.40
N ASN A 550 23.56 -4.36 10.71
CA ASN A 550 24.61 -3.34 10.61
C ASN A 550 24.97 -2.74 11.99
N ILE A 551 23.97 -2.41 12.80
CA ILE A 551 24.18 -1.94 14.18
C ILE A 551 24.88 -3.01 15.02
N GLY A 552 24.39 -4.25 14.98
CA GLY A 552 24.98 -5.36 15.73
C GLY A 552 26.46 -5.57 15.42
N ASN A 553 26.84 -5.48 14.14
CA ASN A 553 28.25 -5.59 13.72
C ASN A 553 29.13 -4.48 14.31
N HIS A 554 28.66 -3.24 14.31
CA HIS A 554 29.40 -2.11 14.91
C HIS A 554 29.56 -2.26 16.43
N LEU A 555 28.51 -2.68 17.13
CA LEU A 555 28.57 -2.93 18.57
C LEU A 555 29.51 -4.09 18.91
N ASN A 556 29.52 -5.17 18.12
CA ASN A 556 30.46 -6.29 18.30
C ASN A 556 31.91 -5.84 18.12
N ASN A 557 32.20 -5.02 17.10
CA ASN A 557 33.54 -4.48 16.87
C ASN A 557 34.00 -3.57 18.02
N LEU A 558 33.10 -2.78 18.61
CA LEU A 558 33.42 -1.99 19.81
C LEU A 558 33.72 -2.87 21.02
N ALA A 559 32.93 -3.90 21.27
CA ALA A 559 33.12 -4.79 22.41
C ALA A 559 34.53 -5.42 22.42
N GLN A 560 35.04 -5.79 21.25
CA GLN A 560 36.40 -6.33 21.09
C GLN A 560 37.50 -5.36 21.55
N LYS A 561 37.28 -4.04 21.50
CA LYS A 561 38.27 -3.03 21.90
C LYS A 561 38.42 -2.92 23.41
N PHE A 562 37.41 -3.30 24.18
CA PHE A 562 37.46 -3.37 25.64
C PHE A 562 37.97 -4.72 26.15
N ASN A 563 37.88 -5.76 25.32
CA ASN A 563 38.40 -7.07 25.65
C ASN A 563 39.93 -7.11 25.53
N VAL A 564 40.59 -6.93 26.66
CA VAL A 564 42.05 -7.18 26.81
C VAL A 564 42.37 -8.69 26.86
N PHE A 565 41.37 -9.58 26.77
CA PHE A 565 41.53 -11.03 26.95
C PHE A 565 41.62 -11.83 25.65
N GLY A 566 42.70 -11.61 24.91
CA GLY A 566 43.29 -12.65 24.06
C GLY A 566 43.94 -13.81 24.86
N PHE A 567 43.80 -13.86 26.19
CA PHE A 567 44.48 -14.86 27.04
C PHE A 567 43.62 -15.62 28.06
N MET A 568 42.30 -15.41 28.16
CA MET A 568 41.45 -16.23 29.05
C MET A 568 40.41 -17.11 28.35
N LEU A 569 39.90 -16.73 27.17
CA LEU A 569 38.98 -17.61 26.45
C LEU A 569 39.67 -18.84 25.85
N GLN A 570 40.99 -18.78 25.60
CA GLN A 570 41.76 -19.96 25.17
C GLN A 570 42.09 -20.91 26.34
N ARG A 571 42.08 -20.44 27.60
CA ARG A 571 42.27 -21.32 28.77
C ARG A 571 40.99 -22.02 29.22
N TYR A 572 39.82 -21.44 28.97
CA TYR A 572 38.55 -22.14 29.23
C TYR A 572 38.25 -23.22 28.18
N PHE A 573 38.66 -23.03 26.93
CA PHE A 573 38.54 -24.09 25.91
C PHE A 573 39.62 -25.17 25.99
N ILE A 574 40.83 -24.87 26.49
CA ILE A 574 41.89 -25.89 26.67
C ILE A 574 41.69 -26.72 27.96
N SER A 575 41.15 -26.13 29.03
CA SER A 575 40.87 -26.85 30.29
C SER A 575 39.85 -27.98 30.15
N LEU A 576 38.80 -27.80 29.33
CA LEU A 576 37.77 -28.81 29.08
C LEU A 576 38.23 -29.93 28.13
N SER A 577 39.37 -29.77 27.45
CA SER A 577 39.94 -30.80 26.56
C SER A 577 41.00 -31.69 27.22
N SER A 578 41.43 -31.37 28.45
CA SER A 578 42.48 -32.10 29.17
C SER A 578 42.00 -32.99 30.33
N SER A 579 40.68 -33.10 30.55
CA SER A 579 40.09 -33.88 31.66
C SER A 579 39.30 -35.11 31.18
N SER A 580 39.89 -35.90 30.28
CA SER A 580 39.41 -37.27 29.99
C SER A 580 40.51 -38.16 29.41
N SER A 581 41.61 -38.33 30.15
CA SER A 581 42.56 -39.42 29.89
C SER A 581 43.17 -39.96 31.18
N SER A 582 42.52 -40.96 31.77
CA SER A 582 43.15 -42.00 32.60
C SER A 582 42.17 -43.19 32.66
N SER A 583 42.38 -44.23 31.85
CA SER A 583 43.15 -45.46 32.14
C SER A 583 42.23 -46.62 32.55
N TYR A 584 42.02 -47.57 31.63
CA TYR A 584 41.80 -48.98 31.95
C TYR A 584 42.57 -49.85 30.94
N PRO A 585 43.39 -50.82 31.38
CA PRO A 585 44.22 -51.63 30.51
C PRO A 585 43.45 -52.83 29.93
N ARG A 586 43.75 -53.18 28.68
CA ARG A 586 43.39 -54.47 28.05
C ARG A 586 44.48 -55.50 28.34
N HIS A 587 44.08 -56.62 28.95
CA HIS A 587 44.67 -57.96 28.80
C HIS A 587 43.47 -58.91 28.69
N LEU A 588 43.41 -59.99 27.92
CA LEU A 588 44.22 -60.69 26.92
C LEU A 588 43.20 -61.58 26.17
N ARG A 589 43.42 -61.84 24.87
CA ARG A 589 42.82 -62.98 24.12
C ARG A 589 43.51 -64.30 24.56
N PRO A 590 42.96 -65.51 24.34
CA PRO A 590 42.11 -65.95 23.21
C PRO A 590 40.61 -65.78 23.41
#